data_AF-A0A2D8PR84-F1
#
_entry.id   AF-A0A2D8PR84-F1
#
_cell.length_a   1.000
_cell.length_b   1.000
_cell.length_c   1.000
_cell.angle_alpha   90.00
_cell.angle_beta   90.00
_cell.angle_gamma   90.00
#
_symmetry.space_group_name_H-M   'P 1'
#
loop_
_entity.id
_entity.type
_entity.pdbx_description
1 polymer ?
#
loop_
_entity_poly.entity_id
_entity_poly.type
_entity_poly.pdbx_seq_one_letter_code
_entity_poly.pdbx_strand_id
1 'polypeptide(L)' 'MITKIVPFNCNPRIDPDKINGGALGTLERWTYFPGLVRKIFLRDRDSLAITGLYLWETLKDANKGHNAA' A
#
# COMPACT_ATOMS: atom_id res chain seq x y z
N MET A 1 -3.84 -6.74 -16.43
CA MET A 1 -3.28 -6.26 -15.16
C MET A 1 -3.50 -4.76 -15.02
N ILE A 2 -3.83 -4.28 -13.83
CA ILE A 2 -4.11 -2.88 -13.50
C ILE A 2 -3.16 -2.44 -12.38
N THR A 3 -2.51 -1.29 -12.55
CA THR A 3 -1.67 -0.69 -11.51
C THR A 3 -2.40 0.46 -10.84
N LYS A 4 -2.46 0.46 -9.52
CA LYS A 4 -2.92 1.60 -8.71
C LYS A 4 -1.76 2.14 -7.90
N ILE A 5 -1.59 3.46 -7.94
CA ILE A 5 -0.59 4.23 -7.20
C ILE A 5 -1.35 5.03 -6.14
N VAL A 6 -1.08 4.78 -4.87
CA VAL A 6 -1.79 5.40 -3.75
C VAL A 6 -0.79 6.21 -2.93
N PRO A 7 -0.76 7.55 -3.11
CA PRO A 7 0.06 8.42 -2.28
C PRO A 7 -0.59 8.63 -0.91
N PHE A 8 0.22 8.67 0.13
CA PHE A 8 -0.20 9.13 1.45
C PHE A 8 0.98 9.76 2.19
N ASN A 9 0.69 10.74 3.03
CA ASN A 9 1.69 11.44 3.83
C ASN A 9 1.78 10.82 5.21
N CYS A 10 2.99 10.50 5.65
CA CYS A 10 3.21 10.17 7.05
C CYS A 10 3.18 11.42 7.92
N ASN A 11 2.73 11.24 9.16
CA ASN A 11 2.84 12.29 10.16
C ASN A 11 4.34 12.56 10.44
N PRO A 12 4.79 13.82 10.42
CA PRO A 12 6.20 14.18 10.64
C PRO A 12 6.78 13.65 11.96
N ARG A 13 5.93 13.41 12.95
CA ARG A 13 6.32 12.98 14.30
C ARG A 13 6.28 11.47 14.49
N ILE A 14 5.89 10.70 13.47
CA ILE A 14 5.88 9.24 13.55
C ILE A 14 7.31 8.72 13.32
N ASP A 15 7.74 7.90 14.26
CA ASP A 15 8.96 7.12 14.18
C ASP A 15 8.99 6.25 12.89
N PRO A 16 10.05 6.32 12.08
CA PRO A 16 10.30 5.42 10.95
C PRO A 16 9.95 3.94 11.19
N ASP A 17 10.28 3.40 12.35
CA ASP A 17 10.04 1.98 12.65
C ASP A 17 8.55 1.68 12.86
N LYS A 18 7.78 2.67 13.35
CA LYS A 18 6.32 2.56 13.42
C LYS A 18 5.67 2.59 12.03
N ILE A 19 6.24 3.30 11.08
CA ILE A 19 5.77 3.29 9.67
C ILE A 19 5.97 1.89 9.09
N ASN A 20 7.16 1.32 9.25
CA ASN A 20 7.47 -0.04 8.81
C ASN A 20 6.57 -1.08 9.50
N GLY A 21 6.37 -0.96 10.81
CA GLY A 21 5.46 -1.81 11.57
C GLY A 21 4.02 -1.72 11.07
N GLY A 22 3.52 -0.53 10.76
CA GLY A 22 2.21 -0.33 10.15
C GLY A 22 2.09 -1.01 8.78
N ALA A 23 3.10 -0.87 7.93
CA ALA A 23 3.14 -1.53 6.62
C ALA A 23 3.12 -3.07 6.75
N LEU A 24 3.96 -3.61 7.64
CA LEU A 24 4.04 -5.05 7.94
C LEU A 24 2.72 -5.59 8.51
N GLY A 25 2.05 -4.81 9.37
CA GLY A 25 0.75 -5.17 9.94
C GLY A 25 -0.37 -5.32 8.89
N THR A 26 -0.16 -4.83 7.66
CA THR A 26 -1.13 -5.05 6.57
C THR A 26 -0.86 -6.32 5.75
N LEU A 27 0.27 -7.01 5.96
CA LEU A 27 0.70 -8.11 5.09
C LEU A 27 -0.30 -9.25 5.06
N GLU A 28 -0.77 -9.72 6.22
CA GLU A 28 -1.71 -10.86 6.29
C GLU A 28 -2.97 -10.58 5.45
N ARG A 29 -3.55 -9.39 5.64
CA ARG A 29 -4.74 -8.95 4.91
C ARG A 29 -4.53 -8.92 3.39
N TRP A 30 -3.39 -8.38 2.93
CA TRP A 30 -3.17 -8.17 1.49
C TRP A 30 -2.59 -9.39 0.79
N THR A 31 -1.86 -10.27 1.50
CA THR A 31 -1.29 -11.51 0.94
C THR A 31 -2.37 -12.40 0.31
N TYR A 32 -3.55 -12.45 0.93
CA TYR A 32 -4.65 -13.29 0.47
C TYR A 32 -5.78 -12.51 -0.20
N PHE A 33 -5.57 -11.23 -0.52
CA PHE A 33 -6.63 -10.42 -1.11
C PHE A 33 -6.91 -10.86 -2.55
N PRO A 34 -8.14 -11.29 -2.90
CA PRO A 34 -8.44 -11.83 -4.22
C PRO A 34 -8.08 -10.86 -5.35
N GLY A 35 -7.31 -11.35 -6.31
CA GLY A 35 -6.89 -10.60 -7.50
C GLY A 35 -5.75 -9.59 -7.28
N LEU A 36 -5.21 -9.48 -6.06
CA LEU A 36 -3.97 -8.74 -5.82
C LEU A 36 -2.77 -9.61 -6.20
N VAL A 37 -2.00 -9.15 -7.18
CA VAL A 37 -0.77 -9.83 -7.64
C VAL A 37 0.42 -9.39 -6.80
N ARG A 38 0.51 -8.09 -6.49
CA ARG A 38 1.65 -7.53 -5.74
C ARG A 38 1.30 -6.23 -5.05
N LYS A 39 1.86 -6.06 -3.84
CA LYS A 39 1.90 -4.79 -3.11
C LYS A 39 3.35 -4.39 -2.85
N ILE A 40 3.68 -3.12 -3.06
CA ILE A 40 4.98 -2.54 -2.76
C ILE A 40 4.75 -1.23 -1.99
N PHE A 41 5.50 -1.02 -0.91
CA PHE A 41 5.58 0.27 -0.25
C PHE A 41 6.87 0.96 -0.70
N LEU A 42 6.73 2.19 -1.20
CA LEU A 42 7.83 3.09 -1.52
C LEU A 42 7.80 4.24 -0.54
N ARG A 43 8.95 4.55 0.06
CA ARG A 43 9.13 5.70 0.93
C ARG A 43 10.19 6.61 0.34
N ASP A 44 9.88 7.89 0.27
CA ASP A 44 10.88 8.91 0.01
C ASP A 44 11.76 9.07 1.26
N ARG A 45 13.08 9.13 1.07
CA ARG A 45 14.03 9.30 2.18
C ARG A 45 14.07 10.73 2.68
N ASP A 46 13.80 11.70 1.80
CA ASP A 46 13.99 13.12 2.07
C ASP A 46 12.67 13.84 2.39
N SER A 47 11.54 13.13 2.28
CA SER A 47 10.22 13.65 2.59
C SER A 47 9.37 12.66 3.38
N LEU A 48 8.18 13.12 3.79
CA LEU A 48 7.18 12.29 4.46
C LEU A 48 6.31 11.51 3.45
N ALA A 49 6.62 11.60 2.16
CA ALA A 49 5.85 10.97 1.11
C ALA A 49 6.05 9.45 1.13
N ILE A 50 4.93 8.74 1.16
CA ILE A 50 4.88 7.30 0.98
C ILE A 50 3.90 6.99 -0.14
N THR A 51 4.23 5.96 -0.91
CA THR A 51 3.40 5.47 -2.00
C THR A 51 3.21 3.97 -1.87
N GLY A 52 1.95 3.55 -1.84
CA GLY A 52 1.57 2.16 -2.04
C GLY A 52 1.38 1.89 -3.53
N LEU A 53 2.14 0.95 -4.09
CA LEU A 53 1.92 0.41 -5.43
C LEU A 53 1.19 -0.93 -5.33
N TYR A 54 0.10 -1.05 -6.06
CA TYR A 54 -0.72 -2.26 -6.10
C TYR A 54 -0.89 -2.72 -7.54
N LEU A 55 -0.52 -3.97 -7.81
CA LEU A 55 -0.72 -4.63 -9.08
C LEU A 55 -1.88 -5.62 -8.96
N TRP A 56 -2.89 -5.45 -9.80
CA TRP A 56 -4.13 -6.22 -9.80
C TRP A 56 -4.28 -7.00 -11.09
N GLU A 57 -4.97 -8.13 -11.04
CA GLU A 57 -5.32 -8.89 -12.25
C GLU A 57 -6.30 -8.10 -13.12
N THR A 58 -7.36 -7.57 -12.50
CA THR A 58 -8.47 -6.89 -13.17
C THR A 58 -8.81 -5.53 -12.55
N LEU A 59 -9.54 -4.69 -13.29
CA LEU A 59 -10.06 -3.41 -12.78
C LEU A 59 -11.11 -3.62 -11.68
N LYS A 60 -11.90 -4.69 -11.78
CA LYS A 60 -12.91 -5.05 -10.77
C LYS A 60 -12.27 -5.30 -9.41
N ASP A 61 -11.15 -6.05 -9.39
CA ASP A 61 -10.45 -6.35 -8.13
C ASP A 61 -9.71 -5.13 -7.59
N ALA A 62 -9.14 -4.30 -8.46
CA ALA A 62 -8.58 -3.02 -8.07
C ALA A 62 -9.61 -2.09 -7.38
N ASN A 63 -10.86 -2.08 -7.87
CA ASN A 63 -11.94 -1.29 -7.27
C ASN A 63 -12.41 -1.89 -5.93
N LYS A 64 -12.49 -3.21 -5.80
CA LYS A 64 -12.75 -3.86 -4.49
C LYS A 64 -11.66 -3.53 -3.48
N GLY A 65 -10.40 -3.61 -3.89
CA GLY A 65 -9.25 -3.28 -3.05
C GLY A 65 -9.28 -1.84 -2.56
N HIS A 66 -9.63 -0.89 -3.44
CA HIS A 66 -9.79 0.52 -3.06
C HIS A 66 -10.90 0.73 -2.02
N ASN A 67 -12.05 0.08 -2.16
CA ASN A 67 -13.17 0.23 -1.22
C ASN A 67 -12.94 -0.45 0.14
N ALA A 68 -11.96 -1.35 0.21
CA ALA A 68 -11.59 -2.00 1.46
C ALA A 68 -10.52 -1.19 2.23
N ALA A 69 -9.75 -0.35 1.54
CA ALA A 69 -8.55 0.32 2.05
C ALA A 69 -8.86 1.34 3.14
#